data_AF-A0A537SPP8-F1
#
_entry.id   AF-A0A537SPP8-F1
#
_cell.length_a   1.000
_cell.length_b   1.000
_cell.length_c   1.000
_cell.angle_alpha   90.00
_cell.angle_beta   90.00
_cell.angle_gamma   90.00
#
_symmetry.space_group_name_H-M   'P 1'
#
loop_
_entity.id
_entity.type
_entity.pdbx_description
1 polymer ?
#
loop_
_entity_poly.entity_id
_entity_poly.type
_entity_poly.pdbx_seq_one_letter_code
_entity_poly.pdbx_strand_id
1 'polypeptide(L)'
;AGRARLLKGDTPEVRFSFFCDCLKDPAFAARLLAQYPVLVRRCIGIASSWEQASRSLLARIAVSGSKLISVFFANEHPGALASVEVSGDVHNRGQATHILSFESGARLVYKPRPMAMERCYYDFVAWLNDRGLDPELKVVRTLDEGAFGWMEFVPVAPCGTHAEINRFFARIGTHLALTSLLGGTDLHSDNVVAHGEHPVPADLETLFHADPSPENLSGATARGWAVLRHSVVRTLMLPEARGFSDKPEEWVDMSALGHSDDQLTPMPVANWVRAETDRMRLIYERATIPAGFSLPQLDGQQVQSAAYADDVVHGFVQTYEFLRKFRTELLAPQGPLSAFAGKPARRVFRDTAIYELTLFASYHPRFQRDAIACEAMLRDALRAAAADGQRWLRHLEDAEAADLLACDIPYFASTVGSTDVCAIHG
;
A
#
# COMPACT_ATOMS: atom_id res chain seq x y z
N ALA A 1 -25.60 22.79 -19.74
CA ALA A 1 -26.96 22.56 -19.23
C ALA A 1 -27.32 23.52 -18.09
N GLY A 2 -26.60 23.55 -16.97
CA GLY A 2 -26.92 24.39 -15.80
C GLY A 2 -26.99 25.91 -16.08
N ARG A 3 -26.01 26.49 -16.78
CA ARG A 3 -26.04 27.91 -17.17
C ARG A 3 -27.13 28.26 -18.21
N ALA A 4 -27.67 27.26 -18.91
CA ALA A 4 -28.66 27.43 -19.96
C ALA A 4 -30.10 27.11 -19.48
N ARG A 5 -30.33 26.88 -18.17
CA ARG A 5 -31.63 26.48 -17.58
C ARG A 5 -32.31 25.29 -18.28
N LEU A 6 -31.52 24.36 -18.81
CA LEU A 6 -32.03 23.18 -19.52
C LEU A 6 -32.36 22.00 -18.59
N LEU A 7 -32.04 22.11 -17.30
CA LEU A 7 -32.33 21.07 -16.30
C LEU A 7 -33.73 21.25 -15.73
N LYS A 8 -34.50 20.16 -15.62
CA LYS A 8 -35.85 20.17 -15.05
C LYS A 8 -35.83 19.74 -13.58
N GLY A 9 -36.63 20.39 -12.75
CA GLY A 9 -36.73 20.09 -11.32
C GLY A 9 -36.74 21.33 -10.44
N ASP A 10 -37.58 21.31 -9.42
CA ASP A 10 -37.75 22.45 -8.51
C ASP A 10 -36.59 22.56 -7.51
N THR A 11 -35.96 21.44 -7.14
CA THR A 11 -34.80 21.41 -6.23
C THR A 11 -33.48 21.11 -6.99
N PRO A 12 -32.32 21.51 -6.43
CA PRO A 12 -31.00 21.17 -6.98
C PRO A 12 -30.78 19.66 -7.21
N GLU A 13 -31.28 18.83 -6.31
CA GLU A 13 -31.18 17.36 -6.34
C GLU A 13 -32.00 16.80 -7.49
N VAL A 14 -33.24 17.27 -7.66
CA VAL A 14 -34.11 16.86 -8.78
C VAL A 14 -33.50 17.27 -10.13
N ARG A 15 -32.84 18.45 -10.20
CA ARG A 15 -32.14 18.88 -11.43
C ARG A 15 -30.91 18.04 -11.74
N PHE A 16 -30.18 17.57 -10.73
CA PHE A 16 -29.08 16.62 -10.90
C PHE A 16 -29.60 15.27 -11.35
N SER A 17 -30.63 14.74 -10.69
CA SER A 17 -31.30 13.50 -11.06
C SER A 17 -31.82 13.55 -12.50
N PHE A 18 -32.42 14.67 -12.93
CA PHE A 18 -32.83 14.88 -14.32
C PHE A 18 -31.66 14.78 -15.31
N PHE A 19 -30.49 15.33 -14.97
CA PHE A 19 -29.28 15.17 -15.79
C PHE A 19 -28.84 13.70 -15.87
N CYS A 20 -28.84 12.98 -14.75
CA CYS A 20 -28.55 11.55 -14.72
C CYS A 20 -29.56 10.74 -15.56
N ASP A 21 -30.83 11.10 -15.54
CA ASP A 21 -31.86 10.48 -16.36
C ASP A 21 -31.64 10.74 -17.85
N CYS A 22 -31.15 11.92 -18.23
CA CYS A 22 -30.77 12.20 -19.61
C CYS A 22 -29.63 11.29 -20.10
N LEU A 23 -28.73 10.85 -19.22
CA LEU A 23 -27.67 9.88 -19.58
C LEU A 23 -28.23 8.49 -19.92
N LYS A 24 -29.49 8.18 -19.54
CA LYS A 24 -30.17 6.94 -19.94
C LYS A 24 -30.65 6.96 -21.39
N ASP A 25 -30.78 8.13 -22.02
CA ASP A 25 -31.03 8.25 -23.46
C ASP A 25 -29.72 7.98 -24.24
N PRO A 26 -29.64 6.90 -25.05
CA PRO A 26 -28.44 6.56 -25.80
C PRO A 26 -27.96 7.68 -26.73
N ALA A 27 -28.88 8.45 -27.32
CA ALA A 27 -28.51 9.51 -28.25
C ALA A 27 -27.86 10.69 -27.51
N PHE A 28 -28.39 11.06 -26.34
CA PHE A 28 -27.78 12.07 -25.48
C PHE A 28 -26.43 11.60 -24.94
N ALA A 29 -26.35 10.39 -24.40
CA ALA A 29 -25.12 9.81 -23.88
C ALA A 29 -24.02 9.76 -24.94
N ALA A 30 -24.32 9.27 -26.15
CA ALA A 30 -23.36 9.21 -27.26
C ALA A 30 -22.80 10.60 -27.62
N ARG A 31 -23.66 11.64 -27.69
CA ARG A 31 -23.21 13.01 -27.98
C ARG A 31 -22.33 13.60 -26.89
N LEU A 32 -22.61 13.29 -25.61
CA LEU A 32 -21.79 13.74 -24.50
C LEU A 32 -20.43 13.02 -24.52
N LEU A 33 -20.45 11.69 -24.61
CA LEU A 33 -19.27 10.84 -24.57
C LEU A 33 -18.35 11.04 -25.78
N ALA A 34 -18.90 11.39 -26.95
CA ALA A 34 -18.11 11.78 -28.12
C ALA A 34 -17.23 13.03 -27.89
N GLN A 35 -17.59 13.89 -26.93
CA GLN A 35 -16.74 15.02 -26.54
C GLN A 35 -15.61 14.63 -25.59
N TYR A 36 -15.67 13.45 -24.99
CA TYR A 36 -14.72 12.96 -23.98
C TYR A 36 -14.28 11.52 -24.29
N PRO A 37 -13.62 11.26 -25.45
CA PRO A 37 -13.24 9.91 -25.85
C PRO A 37 -12.28 9.22 -24.88
N VAL A 38 -11.43 9.97 -24.17
CA VAL A 38 -10.51 9.39 -23.17
C VAL A 38 -11.30 8.88 -21.95
N LEU A 39 -12.35 9.60 -21.53
CA LEU A 39 -13.24 9.16 -20.45
C LEU A 39 -13.90 7.82 -20.83
N VAL A 40 -14.41 7.70 -22.06
CA VAL A 40 -15.00 6.45 -22.57
C VAL A 40 -14.00 5.30 -22.48
N ARG A 41 -12.78 5.51 -22.98
CA ARG A 41 -11.70 4.51 -22.92
C ARG A 41 -11.40 4.10 -21.48
N ARG A 42 -11.31 5.05 -20.54
CA ARG A 42 -11.07 4.76 -19.12
C ARG A 42 -12.21 3.96 -18.50
N CYS A 43 -13.47 4.37 -18.70
CA CYS A 43 -14.62 3.64 -18.17
C CYS A 43 -14.69 2.19 -18.68
N ILE A 44 -14.43 1.97 -19.98
CA ILE A 44 -14.36 0.62 -20.55
C ILE A 44 -13.20 -0.17 -19.93
N GLY A 45 -12.01 0.44 -19.86
CA GLY A 45 -10.83 -0.20 -19.26
C GLY A 45 -11.05 -0.60 -17.81
N ILE A 46 -11.56 0.30 -16.98
CA ILE A 46 -11.88 0.04 -15.58
C ILE A 46 -12.91 -1.09 -15.45
N ALA A 47 -13.99 -1.07 -16.24
CA ALA A 47 -15.01 -2.11 -16.20
C ALA A 47 -14.47 -3.49 -16.62
N SER A 48 -13.66 -3.55 -17.68
CA SER A 48 -13.04 -4.79 -18.15
C SER A 48 -12.01 -5.33 -17.15
N SER A 49 -11.18 -4.46 -16.59
CA SER A 49 -10.21 -4.81 -15.54
C SER A 49 -10.91 -5.34 -14.30
N TRP A 50 -11.96 -4.65 -13.83
CA TRP A 50 -12.76 -5.09 -12.69
C TRP A 50 -13.42 -6.45 -12.91
N GLU A 51 -14.01 -6.69 -14.10
CA GLU A 51 -14.59 -7.98 -14.45
C GLU A 51 -13.52 -9.08 -14.43
N GLN A 52 -12.36 -8.83 -15.06
CA GLN A 52 -11.27 -9.80 -15.13
C GLN A 52 -10.68 -10.09 -13.74
N ALA A 53 -10.47 -9.07 -12.91
CA ALA A 53 -9.96 -9.21 -11.56
C ALA A 53 -10.92 -10.02 -10.68
N SER A 54 -12.21 -9.70 -10.74
CA SER A 54 -13.27 -10.42 -10.01
C SER A 54 -13.35 -11.89 -10.43
N ARG A 55 -13.30 -12.16 -11.73
CA ARG A 55 -13.28 -13.55 -12.25
C ARG A 55 -12.02 -14.30 -11.82
N SER A 56 -10.88 -13.61 -11.80
CA SER A 56 -9.60 -14.20 -11.36
C SER A 56 -9.64 -14.56 -9.88
N LEU A 57 -10.14 -13.67 -9.01
CA LEU A 57 -10.32 -13.93 -7.58
C LEU A 57 -11.20 -15.17 -7.36
N LEU A 58 -12.40 -15.20 -7.96
CA LEU A 58 -13.32 -16.32 -7.78
C LEU A 58 -12.72 -17.65 -8.28
N ALA A 59 -12.02 -17.64 -9.42
CA ALA A 59 -11.34 -18.82 -9.93
C ALA A 59 -10.19 -19.28 -9.01
N ARG A 60 -9.42 -18.33 -8.45
CA ARG A 60 -8.31 -18.61 -7.52
C ARG A 60 -8.79 -19.18 -6.19
N ILE A 61 -9.93 -18.71 -5.67
CA ILE A 61 -10.60 -19.32 -4.51
C ILE A 61 -10.89 -20.81 -4.79
N ALA A 62 -11.47 -21.11 -5.95
CA ALA A 62 -11.82 -22.48 -6.33
C ALA A 62 -10.57 -23.37 -6.48
N VAL A 63 -9.49 -22.86 -7.09
CA VAL A 63 -8.23 -23.59 -7.29
C VAL A 63 -7.53 -23.90 -5.96
N SER A 64 -7.48 -22.95 -5.03
CA SER A 64 -6.81 -23.13 -3.73
C SER A 64 -7.68 -23.83 -2.67
N GLY A 65 -8.98 -24.03 -2.92
CA GLY A 65 -10.00 -24.34 -1.91
C GLY A 65 -9.61 -25.38 -0.85
N SER A 66 -9.16 -26.58 -1.24
CA SER A 66 -8.78 -27.62 -0.27
C SER A 66 -7.56 -27.22 0.58
N LYS A 67 -6.57 -26.54 -0.03
CA LYS A 67 -5.40 -26.01 0.68
C LYS A 67 -5.80 -24.90 1.65
N LEU A 68 -6.75 -24.04 1.27
CA LEU A 68 -7.25 -22.98 2.15
C LEU A 68 -7.88 -23.56 3.41
N ILE A 69 -8.72 -24.59 3.24
CA ILE A 69 -9.35 -25.32 4.35
C ILE A 69 -8.30 -25.94 5.28
N SER A 70 -7.28 -26.60 4.73
CA SER A 70 -6.23 -27.20 5.54
C SER A 70 -5.33 -26.20 6.25
N VAL A 71 -4.96 -25.09 5.58
CA VAL A 71 -3.98 -24.12 6.10
C VAL A 71 -4.62 -23.12 7.06
N PHE A 72 -5.78 -22.57 6.71
CA PHE A 72 -6.36 -21.44 7.43
C PHE A 72 -7.51 -21.83 8.34
N PHE A 73 -8.25 -22.88 8.02
CA PHE A 73 -9.52 -23.21 8.67
C PHE A 73 -9.51 -24.55 9.43
N ALA A 74 -8.34 -25.06 9.81
CA ALA A 74 -8.20 -26.28 10.64
C ALA A 74 -8.96 -27.51 10.08
N ASN A 75 -9.07 -27.62 8.76
CA ASN A 75 -9.86 -28.62 8.03
C ASN A 75 -11.39 -28.50 8.16
N GLU A 76 -11.90 -27.39 8.67
CA GLU A 76 -13.32 -27.07 8.72
C GLU A 76 -13.69 -26.11 7.57
N HIS A 77 -14.83 -26.37 6.91
CA HIS A 77 -15.27 -25.52 5.81
C HIS A 77 -15.83 -24.19 6.35
N PRO A 78 -15.34 -23.01 5.91
CA PRO A 78 -15.75 -21.72 6.47
C PRO A 78 -17.14 -21.23 6.04
N GLY A 79 -17.83 -21.99 5.19
CA GLY A 79 -19.13 -21.62 4.63
C GLY A 79 -19.00 -20.86 3.30
N ALA A 80 -20.10 -20.28 2.81
CA ALA A 80 -20.04 -19.50 1.57
C ALA A 80 -19.27 -18.17 1.79
N LEU A 81 -18.75 -17.61 0.69
CA LEU A 81 -18.19 -16.27 0.70
C LEU A 81 -19.31 -15.25 0.88
N ALA A 82 -19.30 -14.54 2.01
CA ALA A 82 -20.35 -13.60 2.40
C ALA A 82 -20.07 -12.17 1.90
N SER A 83 -18.81 -11.73 1.92
CA SER A 83 -18.41 -10.42 1.41
C SER A 83 -16.96 -10.39 0.94
N VAL A 84 -16.67 -9.41 0.07
CA VAL A 84 -15.35 -9.10 -0.46
C VAL A 84 -15.12 -7.61 -0.29
N GLU A 85 -14.10 -7.24 0.45
CA GLU A 85 -13.66 -5.87 0.65
C GLU A 85 -12.33 -5.63 -0.07
N VAL A 86 -12.22 -4.55 -0.82
CA VAL A 86 -10.97 -4.12 -1.44
C VAL A 86 -10.13 -3.42 -0.37
N SER A 87 -8.87 -3.83 -0.23
CA SER A 87 -7.92 -3.27 0.74
C SER A 87 -6.63 -2.91 0.01
N GLY A 88 -6.28 -1.62 -0.03
CA GLY A 88 -5.04 -1.13 -0.66
C GLY A 88 -5.17 -0.74 -2.14
N ASP A 89 -4.02 -0.41 -2.72
CA ASP A 89 -3.88 0.14 -4.06
C ASP A 89 -4.28 -0.82 -5.18
N VAL A 90 -4.74 -0.23 -6.29
CA VAL A 90 -5.07 -0.94 -7.52
C VAL A 90 -3.88 -0.94 -8.47
N HIS A 91 -3.47 -2.12 -8.90
CA HIS A 91 -2.34 -2.37 -9.78
C HIS A 91 -2.70 -3.39 -10.88
N ASN A 92 -1.84 -3.54 -11.89
CA ASN A 92 -1.85 -4.71 -12.78
C ASN A 92 -3.24 -5.02 -13.38
N ARG A 93 -3.88 -4.02 -13.99
CA ARG A 93 -5.21 -4.09 -14.58
C ARG A 93 -6.30 -4.38 -13.55
N GLY A 94 -6.44 -3.50 -12.57
CA GLY A 94 -7.55 -3.57 -11.62
C GLY A 94 -7.40 -4.60 -10.49
N GLN A 95 -6.21 -5.21 -10.32
CA GLN A 95 -5.94 -6.13 -9.23
C GLN A 95 -5.63 -5.35 -7.95
N ALA A 96 -6.22 -5.77 -6.83
CA ALA A 96 -5.96 -5.22 -5.51
C ALA A 96 -5.96 -6.33 -4.46
N THR A 97 -5.41 -6.04 -3.28
CA THR A 97 -5.58 -6.94 -2.13
C THR A 97 -7.04 -6.94 -1.70
N HIS A 98 -7.56 -8.09 -1.28
CA HIS A 98 -8.95 -8.23 -0.85
C HIS A 98 -9.04 -8.93 0.51
N ILE A 99 -9.94 -8.48 1.35
CA ILE A 99 -10.35 -9.17 2.58
C ILE A 99 -11.64 -9.92 2.28
N LEU A 100 -11.59 -11.23 2.45
CA LEU A 100 -12.72 -12.14 2.25
C LEU A 100 -13.34 -12.47 3.60
N SER A 101 -14.66 -12.34 3.70
CA SER A 101 -15.42 -12.80 4.88
C SER A 101 -16.34 -13.94 4.50
N PHE A 102 -16.37 -15.00 5.30
CA PHE A 102 -17.19 -16.18 5.10
C PHE A 102 -18.38 -16.24 6.07
N GLU A 103 -19.39 -17.05 5.78
CA GLU A 103 -20.60 -17.21 6.62
C GLU A 103 -20.30 -17.67 8.05
N SER A 104 -19.19 -18.39 8.28
CA SER A 104 -18.75 -18.76 9.65
C SER A 104 -18.24 -17.57 10.47
N GLY A 105 -18.03 -16.41 9.85
CA GLY A 105 -17.33 -15.26 10.42
C GLY A 105 -15.81 -15.31 10.25
N ALA A 106 -15.27 -16.40 9.68
CA ALA A 106 -13.86 -16.47 9.33
C ALA A 106 -13.48 -15.42 8.27
N ARG A 107 -12.25 -14.92 8.34
CA ARG A 107 -11.70 -13.96 7.38
C ARG A 107 -10.37 -14.43 6.80
N LEU A 108 -10.11 -14.04 5.56
CA LEU A 108 -8.89 -14.39 4.83
C LEU A 108 -8.45 -13.24 3.94
N VAL A 109 -7.14 -12.97 3.87
CA VAL A 109 -6.60 -11.97 2.97
C VAL A 109 -6.14 -12.64 1.68
N TYR A 110 -6.59 -12.11 0.55
CA TYR A 110 -6.14 -12.47 -0.79
C TYR A 110 -5.23 -11.38 -1.34
N LYS A 111 -4.05 -11.76 -1.81
CA LYS A 111 -3.15 -10.85 -2.54
C LYS A 111 -2.94 -11.38 -3.96
N PRO A 112 -3.24 -10.59 -5.01
CA PRO A 112 -3.12 -11.01 -6.41
C PRO A 112 -1.67 -10.98 -6.93
N ARG A 113 -0.71 -11.31 -6.07
CA ARG A 113 0.73 -11.29 -6.30
C ARG A 113 1.42 -12.44 -5.54
N PRO A 114 2.65 -12.81 -5.90
CA PRO A 114 3.43 -13.79 -5.13
C PRO A 114 3.47 -13.42 -3.63
N MET A 115 3.34 -14.44 -2.77
CA MET A 115 3.44 -14.33 -1.30
C MET A 115 4.74 -14.96 -0.76
N ALA A 116 5.68 -15.23 -1.66
CA ALA A 116 6.94 -15.88 -1.32
C ALA A 116 7.77 -15.08 -0.29
N MET A 117 7.69 -13.75 -0.33
CA MET A 117 8.46 -12.87 0.56
C MET A 117 7.93 -12.93 1.99
N GLU A 118 6.62 -12.79 2.18
CA GLU A 118 5.95 -12.97 3.47
C GLU A 118 6.18 -14.37 4.02
N ARG A 119 6.06 -15.40 3.18
CA ARG A 119 6.33 -16.78 3.59
C ARG A 119 7.75 -16.94 4.12
N CYS A 120 8.77 -16.50 3.36
CA CYS A 120 10.16 -16.58 3.79
C CYS A 120 10.41 -15.78 5.07
N TYR A 121 9.77 -14.62 5.24
CA TYR A 121 9.85 -13.83 6.46
C TYR A 121 9.28 -14.56 7.68
N TYR A 122 8.09 -15.13 7.57
CA TYR A 122 7.45 -15.82 8.69
C TYR A 122 8.10 -17.18 9.00
N ASP A 123 8.65 -17.87 8.00
CA ASP A 123 9.53 -19.03 8.20
C ASP A 123 10.82 -18.63 8.95
N PHE A 124 11.38 -17.45 8.63
CA PHE A 124 12.54 -16.90 9.34
C PHE A 124 12.20 -16.49 10.79
N VAL A 125 11.04 -15.87 11.01
CA VAL A 125 10.57 -15.55 12.36
C VAL A 125 10.40 -16.82 13.19
N ALA A 126 9.75 -17.86 12.65
CA ALA A 126 9.62 -19.15 13.35
C ALA A 126 11.00 -19.74 13.71
N TRP A 127 11.95 -19.69 12.78
CA TRP A 127 13.32 -20.15 13.01
C TRP A 127 14.05 -19.40 14.14
N LEU A 128 13.78 -18.09 14.30
CA LEU A 128 14.32 -17.26 15.38
C LEU A 128 13.64 -17.59 16.72
N ASN A 129 12.30 -17.72 16.72
CA ASN A 129 11.53 -18.11 17.90
C ASN A 129 12.01 -19.45 18.46
N ASP A 130 12.23 -20.45 17.60
CA ASP A 130 12.76 -21.78 17.96
C ASP A 130 14.17 -21.72 18.62
N ARG A 131 14.91 -20.62 18.41
CA ARG A 131 16.23 -20.37 18.99
C ARG A 131 16.20 -19.50 20.24
N GLY A 132 15.00 -19.17 20.73
CA GLY A 132 14.80 -18.38 21.94
C GLY A 132 14.89 -16.88 21.70
N LEU A 133 14.37 -16.39 20.57
CA LEU A 133 14.09 -14.96 20.41
C LEU A 133 13.10 -14.52 21.50
N ASP A 134 13.42 -13.44 22.20
CA ASP A 134 12.60 -12.88 23.28
C ASP A 134 12.54 -11.34 23.15
N PRO A 135 11.33 -10.74 23.14
CA PRO A 135 10.02 -11.39 23.09
C PRO A 135 9.77 -12.14 21.79
N GLU A 136 9.08 -13.28 21.87
CA GLU A 136 8.68 -14.07 20.70
C GLU A 136 7.77 -13.24 19.77
N LEU A 137 7.96 -13.33 18.45
CA LEU A 137 7.09 -12.68 17.47
C LEU A 137 5.97 -13.61 17.00
N LYS A 138 4.81 -13.04 16.66
CA LYS A 138 3.71 -13.82 16.06
C LYS A 138 4.10 -14.27 14.66
N VAL A 139 3.98 -15.56 14.40
CA VAL A 139 4.09 -16.13 13.05
C VAL A 139 2.71 -16.10 12.38
N VAL A 140 2.63 -15.51 11.19
CA VAL A 140 1.39 -15.45 10.41
C VAL A 140 1.40 -16.53 9.34
N ARG A 141 0.28 -17.25 9.21
CA ARG A 141 0.12 -18.27 8.16
C ARG A 141 0.01 -17.59 6.80
N THR A 142 0.71 -18.16 5.82
CA THR A 142 0.69 -17.72 4.43
C THR A 142 0.58 -18.93 3.51
N LEU A 143 0.02 -18.72 2.32
CA LEU A 143 -0.01 -19.70 1.25
C LEU A 143 0.37 -19.00 -0.06
N ASP A 144 1.55 -19.31 -0.58
CA ASP A 144 2.04 -18.82 -1.86
C ASP A 144 1.68 -19.79 -2.99
N GLU A 145 0.89 -19.33 -3.95
CA GLU A 145 0.48 -20.08 -5.16
C GLU A 145 1.26 -19.58 -6.40
N GLY A 146 2.37 -18.88 -6.18
CA GLY A 146 3.29 -18.40 -7.21
C GLY A 146 2.88 -17.06 -7.80
N ALA A 147 1.74 -16.99 -8.50
CA ALA A 147 1.26 -15.74 -9.13
C ALA A 147 0.30 -14.93 -8.23
N PHE A 148 -0.14 -15.53 -7.14
CA PHE A 148 -1.05 -14.97 -6.14
C PHE A 148 -0.83 -15.71 -4.82
N GLY A 149 -1.43 -15.25 -3.74
CA GLY A 149 -1.42 -15.99 -2.50
C GLY A 149 -2.42 -15.49 -1.48
N TRP A 150 -2.34 -16.11 -0.31
CA TRP A 150 -3.27 -15.96 0.78
C TRP A 150 -2.53 -15.73 2.09
N MET A 151 -3.14 -14.96 2.97
CA MET A 151 -2.59 -14.66 4.30
C MET A 151 -3.70 -14.75 5.33
N GLU A 152 -3.38 -15.27 6.51
CA GLU A 152 -4.26 -15.21 7.67
C GLU A 152 -4.68 -13.76 7.91
N PHE A 153 -5.98 -13.54 8.10
CA PHE A 153 -6.46 -12.23 8.52
C PHE A 153 -6.12 -12.01 9.99
N VAL A 154 -5.32 -10.98 10.27
CA VAL A 154 -4.95 -10.57 11.63
C VAL A 154 -5.78 -9.34 12.01
N PRO A 155 -6.72 -9.42 12.97
CA PRO A 155 -7.48 -8.26 13.42
C PRO A 155 -6.62 -7.34 14.28
N VAL A 156 -6.92 -6.04 14.27
CA VAL A 156 -6.48 -5.15 15.36
C VAL A 156 -7.09 -5.64 16.67
N ALA A 157 -6.28 -5.70 17.73
CA ALA A 157 -6.72 -6.09 19.06
C ALA A 157 -6.04 -5.23 20.14
N PRO A 158 -6.74 -4.85 21.21
CA PRO A 158 -6.16 -4.04 22.28
C PRO A 158 -5.20 -4.87 23.14
N CYS A 159 -4.22 -4.20 23.75
CA CYS A 159 -3.48 -4.71 24.91
C CYS A 159 -4.38 -4.65 26.15
N GLY A 160 -4.24 -5.64 27.04
CA GLY A 160 -4.93 -5.70 28.33
C GLY A 160 -4.13 -5.09 29.49
N THR A 161 -2.82 -4.86 29.33
CA THR A 161 -1.98 -4.31 30.41
C THR A 161 -0.89 -3.38 29.89
N HIS A 162 -0.33 -2.54 30.77
CA HIS A 162 0.85 -1.74 30.44
C HIS A 162 2.07 -2.61 30.11
N ALA A 163 2.23 -3.77 30.76
CA ALA A 163 3.33 -4.69 30.46
C ALA A 163 3.24 -5.27 29.02
N GLU A 164 2.03 -5.48 28.51
CA GLU A 164 1.79 -5.84 27.11
C GLU A 164 2.18 -4.71 26.16
N ILE A 165 1.93 -3.44 26.53
CA ILE A 165 2.39 -2.28 25.77
C ILE A 165 3.93 -2.21 25.71
N ASN A 166 4.63 -2.40 26.83
CA ASN A 166 6.10 -2.46 26.83
C ASN A 166 6.62 -3.56 25.89
N ARG A 167 6.02 -4.76 25.96
CA ARG A 167 6.39 -5.87 25.06
C ARG A 167 6.04 -5.57 23.60
N PHE A 168 4.93 -4.88 23.32
CA PHE A 168 4.58 -4.43 21.98
C PHE A 168 5.70 -3.57 21.37
N PHE A 169 6.14 -2.53 22.09
CA PHE A 169 7.19 -1.64 21.61
C PHE A 169 8.57 -2.33 21.56
N ALA A 170 8.86 -3.27 22.45
CA ALA A 170 10.04 -4.12 22.30
C ALA A 170 9.98 -4.96 21.01
N ARG A 171 8.82 -5.54 20.68
CA ARG A 171 8.63 -6.29 19.42
C ARG A 171 8.69 -5.40 18.18
N ILE A 172 8.25 -4.14 18.26
CA ILE A 172 8.50 -3.14 17.21
C ILE A 172 10.01 -3.02 16.97
N GLY A 173 10.80 -2.91 18.05
CA GLY A 173 12.27 -2.92 17.98
C GLY A 173 12.83 -4.16 17.29
N THR A 174 12.31 -5.34 17.63
CA THR A 174 12.67 -6.61 16.97
C THR A 174 12.37 -6.55 15.47
N HIS A 175 11.14 -6.19 15.08
CA HIS A 175 10.78 -6.06 13.66
C HIS A 175 11.65 -5.03 12.93
N LEU A 176 11.99 -3.91 13.56
CA LEU A 176 12.89 -2.91 13.00
C LEU A 176 14.29 -3.48 12.74
N ALA A 177 14.82 -4.31 13.65
CA ALA A 177 16.12 -4.98 13.45
C ALA A 177 16.06 -5.99 12.29
N LEU A 178 15.00 -6.81 12.23
CA LEU A 178 14.82 -7.79 11.16
C LEU A 178 14.65 -7.13 9.79
N THR A 179 13.82 -6.10 9.70
CA THR A 179 13.53 -5.42 8.44
C THR A 179 14.72 -4.57 8.01
N SER A 180 15.45 -3.95 8.93
CA SER A 180 16.73 -3.29 8.62
C SER A 180 17.77 -4.28 8.09
N LEU A 181 17.87 -5.49 8.66
CA LEU A 181 18.79 -6.53 8.18
C LEU A 181 18.43 -7.00 6.76
N LEU A 182 17.14 -7.25 6.52
CA LEU A 182 16.63 -7.74 5.23
C LEU A 182 16.45 -6.63 4.20
N GLY A 183 16.73 -5.39 4.56
CA GLY A 183 16.58 -4.25 3.69
C GLY A 183 15.13 -3.91 3.31
N GLY A 184 14.20 -4.01 4.26
CA GLY A 184 12.81 -3.59 4.09
C GLY A 184 12.63 -2.07 3.97
N THR A 185 11.48 -1.70 3.41
CA THR A 185 10.90 -0.35 3.35
C THR A 185 9.38 -0.49 3.41
N ASP A 186 8.62 0.61 3.38
CA ASP A 186 7.17 0.59 3.18
C ASP A 186 6.36 -0.06 4.32
N LEU A 187 6.91 -0.15 5.53
CA LEU A 187 6.20 -0.61 6.72
C LEU A 187 5.58 0.59 7.47
N HIS A 188 4.72 1.31 6.75
CA HIS A 188 3.96 2.46 7.26
C HIS A 188 2.72 2.03 8.07
N SER A 189 1.91 2.99 8.52
CA SER A 189 0.79 2.80 9.44
C SER A 189 -0.27 1.77 9.01
N ASP A 190 -0.44 1.58 7.71
CA ASP A 190 -1.41 0.63 7.14
C ASP A 190 -0.83 -0.78 6.90
N ASN A 191 0.50 -0.92 6.94
CA ASN A 191 1.21 -2.17 6.64
C ASN A 191 1.70 -2.92 7.89
N VAL A 192 1.39 -2.39 9.09
CA VAL A 192 1.62 -3.06 10.38
C VAL A 192 0.31 -3.09 11.16
N VAL A 193 -0.10 -4.25 11.66
CA VAL A 193 -1.33 -4.43 12.44
C VAL A 193 -0.99 -4.58 13.92
N ALA A 194 -1.56 -3.73 14.77
CA ALA A 194 -1.45 -3.84 16.21
C ALA A 194 -2.42 -4.91 16.75
N HIS A 195 -1.90 -6.13 16.98
CA HIS A 195 -2.67 -7.27 17.46
C HIS A 195 -2.29 -7.63 18.89
N GLY A 196 -2.95 -6.99 19.87
CA GLY A 196 -2.58 -7.10 21.27
C GLY A 196 -1.14 -6.63 21.47
N GLU A 197 -0.32 -7.44 22.14
CA GLU A 197 1.10 -7.16 22.33
C GLU A 197 1.99 -7.47 21.10
N HIS A 198 1.40 -7.85 19.96
CA HIS A 198 2.13 -8.21 18.74
C HIS A 198 1.88 -7.17 17.62
N PRO A 199 2.90 -6.38 17.24
CA PRO A 199 2.89 -5.65 15.97
C PRO A 199 3.15 -6.62 14.82
N VAL A 200 2.24 -6.73 13.87
CA VAL A 200 2.32 -7.75 12.80
C VAL A 200 2.51 -7.10 11.44
N PRO A 201 3.67 -7.26 10.78
CA PRO A 201 3.87 -6.80 9.40
C PRO A 201 2.92 -7.53 8.44
N ALA A 202 1.99 -6.78 7.84
CA ALA A 202 0.98 -7.32 6.93
C ALA A 202 1.43 -7.29 5.46
N ASP A 203 2.34 -6.39 5.11
CA ASP A 203 2.93 -6.32 3.77
C ASP A 203 4.47 -6.33 3.82
N LEU A 204 5.08 -7.32 3.17
CA LEU A 204 6.52 -7.54 3.20
C LEU A 204 7.11 -7.65 1.80
N GLU A 205 6.35 -7.31 0.76
CA GLU A 205 6.80 -7.45 -0.63
C GLU A 205 7.99 -6.55 -0.98
N THR A 206 8.23 -5.52 -0.18
CA THR A 206 9.31 -4.53 -0.30
C THR A 206 10.55 -4.88 0.53
N LEU A 207 10.67 -6.11 1.04
CA LEU A 207 11.95 -6.61 1.57
C LEU A 207 13.03 -6.70 0.47
N PHE A 208 14.29 -6.68 0.88
CA PHE A 208 15.46 -6.63 -0.02
C PHE A 208 15.43 -5.44 -0.97
N HIS A 209 14.87 -4.30 -0.55
CA HIS A 209 14.84 -3.06 -1.32
C HIS A 209 16.25 -2.50 -1.50
N ALA A 210 16.59 -2.18 -2.74
CA ALA A 210 17.84 -1.55 -3.12
C ALA A 210 17.52 -0.14 -3.62
N ASP A 211 18.23 0.86 -3.08
CA ASP A 211 18.17 2.23 -3.61
C ASP A 211 19.03 2.29 -4.89
N PRO A 212 18.44 2.53 -6.07
CA PRO A 212 19.18 2.65 -7.33
C PRO A 212 19.87 4.03 -7.47
N SER A 213 19.84 4.88 -6.44
CA SER A 213 20.48 6.18 -6.47
C SER A 213 21.99 6.06 -6.74
N PRO A 214 22.55 6.95 -7.57
CA PRO A 214 23.96 6.89 -7.93
C PRO A 214 24.86 7.13 -6.71
N GLU A 215 25.96 6.38 -6.59
CA GLU A 215 26.91 6.49 -5.47
C GLU A 215 27.55 7.89 -5.36
N ASN A 216 27.71 8.58 -6.50
CA ASN A 216 28.36 9.89 -6.59
C ASN A 216 27.36 11.05 -6.52
N LEU A 217 26.64 11.16 -5.41
CA LEU A 217 25.76 12.31 -5.16
C LEU A 217 26.57 13.58 -4.88
N SER A 218 26.27 14.66 -5.61
CA SER A 218 26.86 15.97 -5.38
C SER A 218 26.10 16.76 -4.30
N GLY A 219 26.83 17.53 -3.49
CA GLY A 219 26.24 18.35 -2.42
C GLY A 219 26.03 17.61 -1.08
N ALA A 220 26.05 18.38 0.02
CA ALA A 220 25.91 17.83 1.37
C ALA A 220 24.52 17.23 1.61
N THR A 221 23.46 17.87 1.11
CA THR A 221 22.07 17.44 1.25
C THR A 221 21.83 16.07 0.62
N ALA A 222 22.30 15.85 -0.61
CA ALA A 222 22.09 14.58 -1.31
C ALA A 222 22.83 13.43 -0.60
N ARG A 223 24.06 13.67 -0.11
CA ARG A 223 24.79 12.68 0.70
C ARG A 223 24.09 12.39 2.04
N GLY A 224 23.56 13.41 2.71
CA GLY A 224 22.79 13.22 3.95
C GLY A 224 21.56 12.33 3.74
N TRP A 225 20.80 12.57 2.66
CA TRP A 225 19.67 11.73 2.29
C TRP A 225 20.07 10.28 1.99
N ALA A 226 21.19 10.06 1.30
CA ALA A 226 21.68 8.69 1.08
C ALA A 226 21.98 7.96 2.39
N VAL A 227 22.61 8.63 3.36
CA VAL A 227 22.86 8.04 4.68
C VAL A 227 21.55 7.66 5.38
N LEU A 228 20.55 8.54 5.36
CA LEU A 228 19.23 8.25 5.95
C LEU A 228 18.53 7.08 5.26
N ARG A 229 18.61 7.00 3.91
CA ARG A 229 18.02 5.90 3.14
C ARG A 229 18.71 4.55 3.36
N HIS A 230 19.97 4.53 3.80
CA HIS A 230 20.66 3.32 4.22
C HIS A 230 20.55 3.03 5.72
N SER A 231 19.76 3.80 6.46
CA SER A 231 19.52 3.63 7.89
C SER A 231 18.19 2.93 8.19
N VAL A 232 17.91 2.69 9.47
CA VAL A 232 16.64 2.14 9.98
C VAL A 232 15.42 3.00 9.62
N VAL A 233 15.61 4.30 9.36
CA VAL A 233 14.53 5.24 8.99
C VAL A 233 13.83 4.81 7.70
N ARG A 234 14.57 4.20 6.76
CA ARG A 234 14.01 3.77 5.46
C ARG A 234 12.86 2.76 5.60
N THR A 235 12.75 2.08 6.73
CA THR A 235 11.70 1.06 6.97
C THR A 235 10.30 1.68 6.95
N LEU A 236 10.19 3.00 7.17
CA LEU A 236 8.95 3.73 7.45
C LEU A 236 8.23 3.30 8.73
N MET A 237 8.91 2.56 9.61
CA MET A 237 8.36 2.24 10.93
C MET A 237 8.56 3.40 11.92
N LEU A 238 9.68 4.12 11.82
CA LEU A 238 10.03 5.18 12.76
C LEU A 238 9.35 6.52 12.41
N PRO A 239 8.99 7.33 13.42
CA PRO A 239 8.42 8.66 13.21
C PRO A 239 9.30 9.50 12.29
N GLU A 240 8.69 10.00 11.21
CA GLU A 240 9.29 10.89 10.23
C GLU A 240 8.18 11.75 9.60
N ALA A 241 7.84 12.85 10.27
CA ALA A 241 6.90 13.82 9.72
C ALA A 241 7.45 14.40 8.40
N ARG A 242 6.63 14.36 7.35
CA ARG A 242 6.94 14.88 6.01
C ARG A 242 5.84 15.81 5.54
N GLY A 243 6.19 16.83 4.79
CA GLY A 243 5.22 17.77 4.22
C GLY A 243 5.71 18.40 2.93
N PHE A 244 4.79 19.01 2.20
CA PHE A 244 5.06 19.72 0.94
C PHE A 244 5.18 21.24 1.12
N SER A 245 5.12 21.72 2.36
CA SER A 245 5.25 23.14 2.71
C SER A 245 6.35 23.35 3.75
N ASP A 246 6.82 24.60 3.87
CA ASP A 246 7.84 24.99 4.86
C ASP A 246 7.29 25.11 6.29
N LYS A 247 6.02 24.75 6.50
CA LYS A 247 5.29 24.89 7.77
C LYS A 247 5.19 23.53 8.46
N PRO A 248 5.93 23.29 9.55
CA PRO A 248 5.94 21.98 10.23
C PRO A 248 4.57 21.53 10.73
N GLU A 249 3.66 22.45 11.05
CA GLU A 249 2.29 22.15 11.46
C GLU A 249 1.42 21.57 10.32
N GLU A 250 1.89 21.67 9.08
CA GLU A 250 1.24 21.08 7.91
C GLU A 250 1.83 19.71 7.54
N TRP A 251 2.89 19.27 8.24
CA TRP A 251 3.53 17.98 8.00
C TRP A 251 2.70 16.85 8.60
N VAL A 252 2.87 15.68 7.99
CA VAL A 252 2.10 14.48 8.25
C VAL A 252 3.09 13.35 8.46
N ASP A 253 2.85 12.54 9.48
CA ASP A 253 3.63 11.34 9.73
C ASP A 253 2.78 10.12 9.37
N MET A 254 3.21 9.37 8.36
CA MET A 254 2.55 8.13 7.93
C MET A 254 3.28 6.89 8.44
N SER A 255 4.34 7.06 9.25
CA SER A 255 5.10 5.93 9.76
C SER A 255 4.27 5.07 10.71
N ALA A 256 4.69 3.81 10.91
CA ALA A 256 3.98 2.90 11.81
C ALA A 256 3.89 3.41 13.27
N LEU A 257 4.80 4.29 13.69
CA LEU A 257 4.89 4.75 15.09
C LEU A 257 4.61 6.23 15.31
N GLY A 258 4.57 7.04 14.25
CA GLY A 258 4.42 8.48 14.33
C GLY A 258 3.05 9.01 13.91
N HIS A 259 2.21 8.19 13.25
CA HIS A 259 0.90 8.61 12.80
C HIS A 259 -0.06 8.93 13.96
N SER A 260 -1.07 9.75 13.66
CA SER A 260 -2.13 10.13 14.60
C SER A 260 -3.45 10.40 13.88
N ASP A 261 -4.56 10.20 14.60
CA ASP A 261 -5.92 10.22 14.05
C ASP A 261 -6.41 11.63 13.64
N ASP A 262 -5.75 12.68 14.13
CA ASP A 262 -6.12 14.08 13.88
C ASP A 262 -5.36 14.72 12.70
N GLN A 263 -4.57 13.93 11.97
CA GLN A 263 -3.79 14.44 10.84
C GLN A 263 -4.67 14.81 9.65
N LEU A 264 -4.36 15.96 9.04
CA LEU A 264 -4.94 16.36 7.77
C LEU A 264 -3.96 16.06 6.63
N THR A 265 -4.47 15.69 5.45
CA THR A 265 -3.67 15.45 4.25
C THR A 265 -2.64 16.55 4.05
N PRO A 266 -1.38 16.24 3.66
CA PRO A 266 -0.30 17.23 3.62
C PRO A 266 -0.49 18.26 2.49
N MET A 267 -1.47 18.03 1.62
CA MET A 267 -1.93 18.95 0.59
C MET A 267 -3.45 18.91 0.46
N PRO A 268 -4.06 19.96 -0.13
CA PRO A 268 -5.48 19.96 -0.44
C PRO A 268 -5.82 18.82 -1.42
N VAL A 269 -6.74 17.95 -1.02
CA VAL A 269 -7.31 16.92 -1.87
C VAL A 269 -8.66 17.38 -2.40
N ALA A 270 -9.07 16.78 -3.51
CA ALA A 270 -10.31 17.16 -4.14
C ALA A 270 -11.52 16.63 -3.35
N ASN A 271 -12.47 17.50 -3.04
CA ASN A 271 -13.71 17.17 -2.38
C ASN A 271 -14.92 17.70 -3.17
N TRP A 272 -16.01 16.93 -3.18
CA TRP A 272 -17.27 17.34 -3.79
C TRP A 272 -18.14 18.06 -2.77
N VAL A 273 -18.35 19.37 -2.96
CA VAL A 273 -19.35 20.12 -2.19
C VAL A 273 -20.67 20.19 -2.92
N ARG A 274 -21.76 20.04 -2.16
CA ARG A 274 -23.13 19.93 -2.69
C ARG A 274 -23.21 18.80 -3.73
N ALA A 275 -22.58 17.66 -3.41
CA ALA A 275 -22.65 16.46 -4.22
C ALA A 275 -24.11 16.09 -4.53
N GLU A 276 -24.32 15.46 -5.68
CA GLU A 276 -25.65 15.03 -6.14
C GLU A 276 -26.66 16.19 -6.33
N THR A 277 -26.15 17.40 -6.60
CA THR A 277 -26.97 18.57 -6.93
C THR A 277 -26.50 19.26 -8.21
N ASP A 278 -27.36 20.06 -8.84
CA ASP A 278 -26.99 20.89 -9.99
C ASP A 278 -26.02 22.04 -9.65
N ARG A 279 -25.65 22.16 -8.38
CA ARG A 279 -24.65 23.10 -7.84
C ARG A 279 -23.37 22.40 -7.38
N MET A 280 -23.23 21.09 -7.64
CA MET A 280 -22.03 20.33 -7.31
C MET A 280 -20.80 20.98 -7.94
N ARG A 281 -19.72 21.05 -7.17
CA ARG A 281 -18.43 21.53 -7.66
C ARG A 281 -17.32 20.88 -6.85
N LEU A 282 -16.18 20.74 -7.50
CA LEU A 282 -14.96 20.31 -6.86
C LEU A 282 -14.36 21.50 -6.11
N ILE A 283 -14.01 21.30 -4.85
CA ILE A 283 -13.13 22.18 -4.10
C ILE A 283 -11.88 21.39 -3.72
N TYR A 284 -10.83 22.09 -3.34
CA TYR A 284 -9.60 21.49 -2.84
C TYR A 284 -9.41 21.94 -1.40
N GLU A 285 -9.43 21.00 -0.48
CA GLU A 285 -9.24 21.26 0.95
C GLU A 285 -8.46 20.11 1.58
N ARG A 286 -7.79 20.37 2.70
CA ARG A 286 -7.13 19.29 3.44
C ARG A 286 -8.21 18.42 4.08
N ALA A 287 -8.11 17.12 3.96
CA ALA A 287 -9.05 16.15 4.52
C ALA A 287 -8.42 15.40 5.69
N THR A 288 -9.22 14.86 6.60
CA THR A 288 -8.72 13.98 7.67
C THR A 288 -8.17 12.70 7.06
N ILE A 289 -6.99 12.28 7.51
CA ILE A 289 -6.38 11.01 7.15
C ILE A 289 -6.98 9.93 8.08
N PRO A 290 -7.49 8.81 7.54
CA PRO A 290 -7.95 7.70 8.37
C PRO A 290 -6.86 7.23 9.33
N ALA A 291 -7.25 6.83 10.53
CA ALA A 291 -6.36 6.24 11.51
C ALA A 291 -5.71 4.97 10.94
N GLY A 292 -4.39 4.88 11.04
CA GLY A 292 -3.65 3.65 10.76
C GLY A 292 -3.90 2.57 11.81
N PHE A 293 -3.46 1.35 11.51
CA PHE A 293 -3.73 0.17 12.33
C PHE A 293 -2.53 -0.27 13.17
N SER A 294 -1.44 0.49 13.15
CA SER A 294 -0.13 0.06 13.64
C SER A 294 0.18 0.43 15.09
N LEU A 295 -0.52 1.41 15.66
CA LEU A 295 -0.33 1.80 17.06
C LEU A 295 -1.18 0.93 18.01
N PRO A 296 -0.63 0.51 19.17
CA PRO A 296 -1.34 -0.33 20.11
C PRO A 296 -2.41 0.47 20.85
N GLN A 297 -3.40 -0.23 21.39
CA GLN A 297 -4.46 0.35 22.21
C GLN A 297 -4.46 -0.22 23.62
N LEU A 298 -4.76 0.60 24.62
CA LEU A 298 -5.00 0.20 26.00
C LEU A 298 -6.22 0.99 26.52
N ASP A 299 -7.16 0.30 27.17
CA ASP A 299 -8.40 0.92 27.70
C ASP A 299 -9.18 1.77 26.68
N GLY A 300 -9.16 1.33 25.40
CA GLY A 300 -9.86 2.01 24.30
C GLY A 300 -9.17 3.29 23.81
N GLN A 301 -7.94 3.55 24.23
CA GLN A 301 -7.13 4.68 23.78
C GLN A 301 -5.89 4.17 23.03
N GLN A 302 -5.55 4.83 21.92
CA GLN A 302 -4.32 4.56 21.20
C GLN A 302 -3.12 5.06 22.02
N VAL A 303 -2.06 4.27 22.09
CA VAL A 303 -0.84 4.59 22.85
C VAL A 303 0.26 5.04 21.90
N GLN A 304 0.72 6.27 22.11
CA GLN A 304 1.76 6.91 21.30
C GLN A 304 3.16 6.38 21.65
N SER A 305 4.01 6.24 20.63
CA SER A 305 5.34 5.61 20.74
C SER A 305 6.36 6.40 21.56
N ALA A 306 6.18 7.72 21.71
CA ALA A 306 7.16 8.62 22.32
C ALA A 306 7.58 8.22 23.75
N ALA A 307 6.64 7.70 24.55
CA ALA A 307 6.91 7.27 25.93
C ALA A 307 7.62 5.90 26.03
N TYR A 308 7.74 5.17 24.93
CA TYR A 308 8.24 3.79 24.86
C TYR A 308 9.43 3.64 23.91
N ALA A 309 10.10 4.75 23.58
CA ALA A 309 11.28 4.75 22.71
C ALA A 309 12.39 3.83 23.25
N ASP A 310 12.59 3.77 24.56
CA ASP A 310 13.56 2.89 25.20
C ASP A 310 13.23 1.41 25.01
N ASP A 311 11.95 1.02 25.02
CA ASP A 311 11.52 -0.35 24.73
C ASP A 311 11.82 -0.72 23.26
N VAL A 312 11.56 0.20 22.32
CA VAL A 312 11.91 0.02 20.89
C VAL A 312 13.41 -0.17 20.72
N VAL A 313 14.23 0.69 21.34
CA VAL A 313 15.69 0.58 21.29
C VAL A 313 16.17 -0.74 21.91
N HIS A 314 15.58 -1.12 23.06
CA HIS A 314 15.91 -2.36 23.75
C HIS A 314 15.68 -3.58 22.86
N GLY A 315 14.48 -3.70 22.29
CA GLY A 315 14.13 -4.82 21.40
C GLY A 315 14.99 -4.85 20.14
N PHE A 316 15.31 -3.69 19.56
CA PHE A 316 16.22 -3.60 18.41
C PHE A 316 17.61 -4.14 18.76
N VAL A 317 18.23 -3.64 19.84
CA VAL A 317 19.59 -4.01 20.24
C VAL A 317 19.67 -5.49 20.59
N GLN A 318 18.73 -6.00 21.39
CA GLN A 318 18.70 -7.42 21.77
C GLN A 318 18.59 -8.32 20.54
N THR A 319 17.69 -7.98 19.61
CA THR A 319 17.49 -8.74 18.38
C THR A 319 18.75 -8.71 17.51
N TYR A 320 19.40 -7.56 17.39
CA TYR A 320 20.61 -7.45 16.57
C TYR A 320 21.77 -8.27 17.16
N GLU A 321 21.97 -8.23 18.48
CA GLU A 321 22.97 -9.08 19.16
C GLU A 321 22.63 -10.57 19.05
N PHE A 322 21.35 -10.93 19.14
CA PHE A 322 20.88 -12.29 18.90
C PHE A 322 21.22 -12.77 17.48
N LEU A 323 20.93 -11.96 16.46
CA LEU A 323 21.28 -12.25 15.07
C LEU A 323 22.81 -12.41 14.89
N ARG A 324 23.61 -11.56 15.55
CA ARG A 324 25.08 -11.67 15.52
C ARG A 324 25.57 -13.01 16.07
N LYS A 325 24.99 -13.51 17.16
CA LYS A 325 25.31 -14.82 17.74
C LYS A 325 25.09 -15.96 16.75
N PHE A 326 24.04 -15.87 15.92
CA PHE A 326 23.69 -16.90 14.94
C PHE A 326 24.20 -16.61 13.51
N ARG A 327 25.09 -15.62 13.33
CA ARG A 327 25.58 -15.17 12.01
C ARG A 327 26.02 -16.31 11.08
N THR A 328 26.76 -17.29 11.61
CA THR A 328 27.26 -18.41 10.81
C THR A 328 26.12 -19.28 10.27
N GLU A 329 25.09 -19.55 11.07
CA GLU A 329 23.91 -20.30 10.62
C GLU A 329 23.05 -19.48 9.64
N LEU A 330 22.87 -18.18 9.90
CA LEU A 330 22.12 -17.28 9.03
C LEU A 330 22.70 -17.24 7.60
N LEU A 331 24.03 -17.22 7.49
CA LEU A 331 24.77 -17.12 6.22
C LEU A 331 25.12 -18.47 5.60
N ALA A 332 24.76 -19.60 6.24
CA ALA A 332 25.02 -20.92 5.67
C ALA A 332 24.25 -21.10 4.34
N PRO A 333 24.75 -21.94 3.40
CA PRO A 333 24.06 -22.19 2.13
C PRO A 333 22.60 -22.66 2.27
N GLN A 334 22.28 -23.33 3.38
CA GLN A 334 20.93 -23.78 3.74
C GLN A 334 20.38 -23.04 4.96
N GLY A 335 20.94 -21.86 5.27
CA GLY A 335 20.45 -20.98 6.33
C GLY A 335 19.14 -20.30 5.94
N PRO A 336 18.41 -19.72 6.90
CA PRO A 336 17.12 -19.10 6.63
C PRO A 336 17.19 -17.95 5.61
N LEU A 337 18.33 -17.24 5.52
CA LEU A 337 18.48 -16.14 4.56
C LEU A 337 18.60 -16.61 3.11
N SER A 338 19.05 -17.84 2.85
CA SER A 338 19.17 -18.33 1.47
C SER A 338 17.81 -18.61 0.82
N ALA A 339 16.76 -18.81 1.62
CA ALA A 339 15.39 -19.02 1.14
C ALA A 339 14.82 -17.82 0.37
N PHE A 340 15.33 -16.61 0.62
CA PHE A 340 14.91 -15.39 -0.06
C PHE A 340 15.52 -15.24 -1.47
N ALA A 341 16.62 -15.94 -1.76
CA ALA A 341 17.26 -15.85 -3.07
C ALA A 341 16.30 -16.31 -4.18
N GLY A 342 16.26 -15.56 -5.28
CA GLY A 342 15.37 -15.88 -6.40
C GLY A 342 13.90 -15.55 -6.19
N LYS A 343 13.50 -14.95 -5.05
CA LYS A 343 12.11 -14.53 -4.81
C LYS A 343 11.82 -13.16 -5.44
N PRO A 344 10.60 -12.92 -5.93
CA PRO A 344 10.19 -11.61 -6.41
C PRO A 344 10.07 -10.62 -5.24
N ALA A 345 10.53 -9.39 -5.45
CA ALA A 345 10.45 -8.28 -4.50
C ALA A 345 9.96 -7.01 -5.23
N ARG A 346 8.96 -6.35 -4.67
CA ARG A 346 8.45 -5.06 -5.16
C ARG A 346 9.52 -3.98 -5.02
N ARG A 347 9.54 -3.07 -5.98
CA ARG A 347 10.39 -1.88 -5.99
C ARG A 347 9.52 -0.64 -6.06
N VAL A 348 9.45 0.07 -4.94
CA VAL A 348 8.81 1.39 -4.86
C VAL A 348 9.89 2.44 -5.15
N PHE A 349 9.77 3.10 -6.30
CA PHE A 349 10.72 4.12 -6.75
C PHE A 349 10.19 5.55 -6.60
N ARG A 350 8.86 5.69 -6.50
CA ARG A 350 8.16 6.94 -6.20
C ARG A 350 7.05 6.62 -5.21
N ASP A 351 6.79 7.58 -4.33
CA ASP A 351 5.69 7.49 -3.36
C ASP A 351 4.35 7.39 -4.11
N THR A 352 3.46 6.48 -3.67
CA THR A 352 2.14 6.26 -4.27
C THR A 352 1.35 7.56 -4.44
N ALA A 353 1.43 8.48 -3.46
CA ALA A 353 0.74 9.76 -3.51
C ALA A 353 1.06 10.59 -4.78
N ILE A 354 2.29 10.51 -5.30
CA ILE A 354 2.66 11.20 -6.55
C ILE A 354 1.87 10.64 -7.73
N TYR A 355 1.72 9.32 -7.79
CA TYR A 355 0.94 8.65 -8.83
C TYR A 355 -0.54 8.97 -8.70
N GLU A 356 -1.10 8.93 -7.48
CA GLU A 356 -2.51 9.25 -7.23
C GLU A 356 -2.84 10.69 -7.64
N LEU A 357 -2.01 11.67 -7.26
CA LEU A 357 -2.21 13.07 -7.63
C LEU A 357 -2.11 13.27 -9.14
N THR A 358 -1.15 12.61 -9.78
CA THR A 358 -0.95 12.65 -11.23
C THR A 358 -2.15 12.04 -11.96
N LEU A 359 -2.63 10.88 -11.49
CA LEU A 359 -3.81 10.21 -12.03
C LEU A 359 -5.06 11.07 -11.84
N PHE A 360 -5.26 11.63 -10.64
CA PHE A 360 -6.39 12.49 -10.32
C PHE A 360 -6.40 13.77 -11.19
N ALA A 361 -5.26 14.42 -11.35
CA ALA A 361 -5.13 15.59 -12.24
C ALA A 361 -5.50 15.24 -13.69
N SER A 362 -5.17 14.02 -14.13
CA SER A 362 -5.52 13.53 -15.46
C SER A 362 -7.04 13.43 -15.68
N TYR A 363 -7.86 13.34 -14.62
CA TYR A 363 -9.33 13.27 -14.72
C TYR A 363 -9.99 14.62 -15.06
N HIS A 364 -9.23 15.72 -15.07
CA HIS A 364 -9.78 17.01 -15.46
C HIS A 364 -10.40 16.97 -16.88
N PRO A 365 -11.60 17.55 -17.12
CA PRO A 365 -12.32 17.42 -18.39
C PRO A 365 -11.51 17.77 -19.64
N ARG A 366 -10.51 18.67 -19.53
CA ARG A 366 -9.57 19.01 -20.61
C ARG A 366 -8.84 17.78 -21.15
N PHE A 367 -8.32 16.93 -20.28
CA PHE A 367 -7.54 15.74 -20.64
C PHE A 367 -8.44 14.56 -21.01
N GLN A 368 -9.73 14.65 -20.68
CA GLN A 368 -10.71 13.66 -21.11
C GLN A 368 -11.11 13.80 -22.59
N ARG A 369 -10.78 14.93 -23.23
CA ARG A 369 -11.11 15.20 -24.64
C ARG A 369 -10.05 14.73 -25.63
N ASP A 370 -8.79 14.68 -25.21
CA ASP A 370 -7.64 14.49 -26.09
C ASP A 370 -6.61 13.58 -25.41
N ALA A 371 -6.39 12.41 -26.01
CA ALA A 371 -5.48 11.40 -25.49
C ALA A 371 -4.01 11.86 -25.50
N ILE A 372 -3.61 12.64 -26.50
CA ILE A 372 -2.24 13.15 -26.61
C ILE A 372 -1.99 14.17 -25.49
N ALA A 373 -2.94 15.08 -25.27
CA ALA A 373 -2.85 16.05 -24.19
C ALA A 373 -2.85 15.37 -22.81
N CYS A 374 -3.62 14.29 -22.63
CA CYS A 374 -3.64 13.51 -21.40
C CYS A 374 -2.28 12.85 -21.13
N GLU A 375 -1.71 12.15 -22.13
CA GLU A 375 -0.43 11.48 -21.97
C GLU A 375 0.72 12.47 -21.75
N ALA A 376 0.75 13.58 -22.48
CA ALA A 376 1.75 14.63 -22.29
C ALA A 376 1.70 15.18 -20.86
N MET A 377 0.51 15.44 -20.31
CA MET A 377 0.36 15.90 -18.93
C MET A 377 0.90 14.88 -17.91
N LEU A 378 0.58 13.59 -18.07
CA LEU A 378 1.06 12.54 -17.17
C LEU A 378 2.59 12.49 -17.15
N ARG A 379 3.21 12.49 -18.33
CA ARG A 379 4.67 12.45 -18.48
C ARG A 379 5.34 13.70 -17.93
N ASP A 380 4.78 14.88 -18.19
CA ASP A 380 5.32 16.12 -17.65
C ASP A 380 5.23 16.16 -16.12
N ALA A 381 4.13 15.66 -15.53
CA ALA A 381 3.99 15.54 -14.07
C ALA A 381 5.02 14.56 -13.46
N LEU A 382 5.21 13.39 -14.08
CA LEU A 382 6.21 12.41 -13.65
C LEU A 382 7.64 12.97 -13.69
N ARG A 383 7.96 13.75 -14.72
CA ARG A 383 9.27 14.42 -14.86
C ARG A 383 9.45 15.55 -13.84
N ALA A 384 8.41 16.36 -13.63
CA ALA A 384 8.43 17.45 -12.67
C ALA A 384 8.59 16.97 -11.22
N ALA A 385 8.09 15.76 -10.91
CA ALA A 385 8.22 15.14 -9.59
C ALA A 385 9.60 14.51 -9.34
N ALA A 386 10.47 14.36 -10.35
CA ALA A 386 11.78 13.74 -10.18
C ALA A 386 12.80 14.74 -9.59
N ALA A 387 13.44 14.38 -8.47
CA ALA A 387 14.53 15.15 -7.90
C ALA A 387 15.82 15.04 -8.75
N ASP A 388 16.78 15.95 -8.56
CA ASP A 388 18.04 15.98 -9.33
C ASP A 388 18.83 14.65 -9.30
N GLY A 389 18.78 13.91 -8.19
CA GLY A 389 19.40 12.59 -8.02
C GLY A 389 18.62 11.42 -8.64
N GLN A 390 17.43 11.68 -9.19
CA GLN A 390 16.48 10.67 -9.69
C GLN A 390 16.32 10.70 -11.21
N ARG A 391 17.27 11.29 -11.95
CA ARG A 391 17.22 11.33 -13.42
C ARG A 391 17.12 9.96 -14.09
N TRP A 392 17.49 8.90 -13.39
CA TRP A 392 17.35 7.52 -13.85
C TRP A 392 15.87 7.07 -13.96
N LEU A 393 14.93 7.73 -13.27
CA LEU A 393 13.50 7.44 -13.38
C LEU A 393 12.93 7.62 -14.80
N ARG A 394 13.60 8.38 -15.67
CA ARG A 394 13.25 8.48 -17.09
C ARG A 394 13.22 7.12 -17.80
N HIS A 395 13.95 6.13 -17.29
CA HIS A 395 13.99 4.77 -17.84
C HIS A 395 12.73 3.97 -17.49
N LEU A 396 11.92 4.45 -16.54
CA LEU A 396 10.65 3.84 -16.12
C LEU A 396 9.43 4.59 -16.66
N GLU A 397 9.62 5.81 -17.18
CA GLU A 397 8.54 6.74 -17.53
C GLU A 397 7.49 6.12 -18.47
N ASP A 398 7.91 5.31 -19.45
CA ASP A 398 6.98 4.66 -20.38
C ASP A 398 6.07 3.64 -19.68
N ALA A 399 6.62 2.86 -18.75
CA ALA A 399 5.85 1.91 -17.95
C ALA A 399 4.92 2.65 -16.97
N GLU A 400 5.44 3.69 -16.29
CA GLU A 400 4.64 4.53 -15.39
C GLU A 400 3.46 5.19 -16.12
N ALA A 401 3.71 5.77 -17.29
CA ALA A 401 2.67 6.40 -18.09
C ALA A 401 1.64 5.37 -18.59
N ALA A 402 2.08 4.17 -18.99
CA ALA A 402 1.19 3.11 -19.44
C ALA A 402 0.22 2.66 -18.34
N ASP A 403 0.71 2.43 -17.12
CA ASP A 403 -0.10 2.03 -15.97
C ASP A 403 -1.08 3.16 -15.56
N LEU A 404 -0.62 4.42 -15.51
CA LEU A 404 -1.48 5.56 -15.19
C LEU A 404 -2.58 5.80 -16.26
N LEU A 405 -2.28 5.55 -17.54
CA LEU A 405 -3.27 5.57 -18.61
C LEU A 405 -4.30 4.44 -18.47
N ALA A 406 -3.90 3.31 -17.89
CA ALA A 406 -4.80 2.21 -17.51
C ALA A 406 -5.59 2.47 -16.21
N CYS A 407 -5.31 3.58 -15.52
CA CYS A 407 -5.85 3.92 -14.19
C CYS A 407 -5.33 3.04 -13.05
N ASP A 408 -4.13 2.45 -13.21
CA ASP A 408 -3.43 1.70 -12.18
C ASP A 408 -2.28 2.52 -11.59
N ILE A 409 -1.92 2.22 -10.34
CA ILE A 409 -0.68 2.71 -9.75
C ILE A 409 0.49 1.88 -10.30
N PRO A 410 1.56 2.50 -10.85
CA PRO A 410 2.70 1.78 -11.39
C PRO A 410 3.34 0.81 -10.39
N TYR A 411 3.67 -0.39 -10.88
CA TYR A 411 4.26 -1.43 -10.05
C TYR A 411 5.50 -2.02 -10.73
N PHE A 412 6.60 -2.06 -9.99
CA PHE A 412 7.86 -2.64 -10.43
C PHE A 412 8.28 -3.77 -9.50
N ALA A 413 8.90 -4.79 -10.09
CA ALA A 413 9.48 -5.90 -9.35
C ALA A 413 10.92 -6.14 -9.76
N SER A 414 11.64 -6.83 -8.89
CA SER A 414 12.94 -7.44 -9.19
C SER A 414 12.98 -8.81 -8.55
N THR A 415 14.03 -9.56 -8.85
CA THR A 415 14.30 -10.84 -8.20
C THR A 415 15.46 -10.67 -7.21
N VAL A 416 15.33 -11.17 -5.99
CA VAL A 416 16.41 -11.13 -4.99
C VAL A 416 17.65 -11.84 -5.55
N GLY A 417 18.77 -11.10 -5.64
CA GLY A 417 20.02 -11.55 -6.26
C GLY A 417 20.21 -11.15 -7.72
N SER A 418 19.22 -10.49 -8.34
CA SER A 418 19.34 -9.87 -9.67
C SER A 418 19.51 -8.35 -9.56
N THR A 419 20.05 -7.75 -10.62
CA THR A 419 20.11 -6.28 -10.82
C THR A 419 19.01 -5.78 -11.76
N ASP A 420 18.17 -6.67 -12.27
CA ASP A 420 17.11 -6.33 -13.21
C ASP A 420 15.87 -5.81 -12.49
N VAL A 421 15.18 -4.88 -13.15
CA VAL A 421 13.88 -4.35 -12.74
C VAL A 421 12.93 -4.55 -13.89
N CYS A 422 11.77 -5.15 -13.61
CA CYS A 422 10.73 -5.41 -14.59
C CYS A 422 9.46 -4.65 -14.22
N ALA A 423 8.79 -4.08 -15.23
CA ALA A 423 7.39 -3.71 -15.11
C ALA A 423 6.53 -4.98 -15.19
N ILE A 424 5.32 -4.97 -14.65
CA ILE A 424 4.44 -6.15 -14.71
C ILE A 424 4.05 -6.52 -16.16
N HIS A 425 4.04 -5.54 -17.07
CA HIS A 425 3.55 -5.69 -18.43
C HIS A 425 4.61 -5.63 -19.54
N GLY A 426 5.90 -5.70 -19.19
CA GLY A 426 7.00 -5.63 -20.15
C GLY A 426 8.34 -5.55 -19.45
#